data_AF-A0A5A7PGW5-F1
#
_entry.id   AF-A0A5A7PGW5-F1
#
_cell.length_a   1.000
_cell.length_b   1.000
_cell.length_c   1.000
_cell.angle_alpha   90.00
_cell.angle_beta   90.00
_cell.angle_gamma   90.00
#
_symmetry.space_group_name_H-M   'P 1'
#
loop_
_entity.id
_entity.type
_entity.pdbx_description
1 polymer ?
#
loop_
_entity_poly.entity_id
_entity_poly.type
_entity_poly.pdbx_seq_one_letter_code
_entity_poly.pdbx_strand_id
1 'polypeptide(L)'
;MEAAMGLMRRIHPKHSEAALSALLSLLPHHSSDLLSQVDQPLQVLCDVDNEKEFLLCEYNRDADSYRSPWSNKYHPPLDDGPIPSPELRKLEIEANEVFAIYPKLTHQWLRYYEGGISSVYMWEDENDGFVACFLIKKDGSKTADGKRGYLQEGSWDAIHVIEVGPMEEETARYCLTSSVMLSLTTNHESSGSFNLSGSIRRQMNMELSVEEGHLCNMGRMIEEMEGKLRNSLDQVYFGKTKEMVCTLRPPAEVVQTKLPDS
;
A
#
# COMPACT_ATOMS: atom_id res chain seq x y z
N MET A 1 8.98 -11.62 -18.70
CA MET A 1 8.70 -10.66 -17.62
C MET A 1 7.86 -9.46 -18.07
N GLU A 2 8.31 -8.66 -19.04
CA GLU A 2 7.60 -7.43 -19.47
C GLU A 2 6.13 -7.65 -19.86
N ALA A 3 5.83 -8.73 -20.60
CA ALA A 3 4.46 -9.07 -20.98
C ALA A 3 3.57 -9.44 -19.77
N ALA A 4 4.12 -10.13 -18.77
CA ALA A 4 3.39 -10.47 -17.54
C ALA A 4 3.08 -9.21 -16.72
N MET A 5 4.05 -8.30 -16.60
CA MET A 5 3.83 -6.99 -15.97
C MET A 5 2.87 -6.10 -16.77
N GLY A 6 2.89 -6.20 -18.10
CA GLY A 6 1.92 -5.57 -18.98
C GLY A 6 0.50 -6.09 -18.75
N LEU A 7 0.36 -7.40 -18.52
CA LEU A 7 -0.92 -8.04 -18.23
C LEU A 7 -1.47 -7.61 -16.86
N MET A 8 -0.64 -7.65 -15.80
CA MET A 8 -1.04 -7.24 -14.46
C MET A 8 -1.49 -5.77 -14.38
N ARG A 9 -0.92 -4.89 -15.21
CA ARG A 9 -1.36 -3.49 -15.33
C ARG A 9 -2.70 -3.29 -16.06
N ARG A 10 -3.20 -4.31 -16.77
CA ARG A 10 -4.42 -4.22 -17.60
C ARG A 10 -5.57 -5.05 -17.04
N ILE A 11 -5.28 -6.09 -16.27
CA ILE A 11 -6.29 -6.90 -15.60
C ILE A 11 -7.03 -6.05 -14.57
N HIS A 12 -8.34 -6.30 -14.45
CA HIS A 12 -9.15 -5.64 -13.45
C HIS A 12 -8.61 -5.96 -12.04
N PRO A 13 -8.40 -4.96 -11.15
CA PRO A 13 -7.79 -5.17 -9.83
C PRO A 13 -8.47 -6.25 -8.99
N LYS A 14 -9.79 -6.42 -9.11
CA LYS A 14 -10.54 -7.51 -8.45
C LYS A 14 -10.08 -8.93 -8.81
N HIS A 15 -9.41 -9.11 -9.94
CA HIS A 15 -8.93 -10.40 -10.42
C HIS A 15 -7.39 -10.49 -10.38
N SER A 16 -6.71 -9.54 -9.74
CA SER A 16 -5.24 -9.50 -9.70
C SER A 16 -4.65 -10.73 -9.03
N GLU A 17 -5.23 -11.19 -7.92
CA GLU A 17 -4.78 -12.37 -7.18
C GLU A 17 -4.90 -13.65 -8.01
N ALA A 18 -6.07 -13.88 -8.62
CA ALA A 18 -6.30 -15.03 -9.50
C ALA A 18 -5.38 -15.00 -10.74
N ALA A 19 -5.17 -13.80 -11.32
CA ALA A 19 -4.27 -13.62 -12.45
C ALA A 19 -2.81 -13.89 -12.08
N LEU A 20 -2.37 -13.42 -10.91
CA LEU A 20 -1.02 -13.67 -10.42
C LEU A 20 -0.82 -15.17 -10.16
N SER A 21 -1.76 -15.84 -9.51
CA SER A 21 -1.71 -17.29 -9.29
C SER A 21 -1.62 -18.09 -10.60
N ALA A 22 -2.37 -17.68 -11.64
CA ALA A 22 -2.26 -18.26 -12.97
C ALA A 22 -0.89 -17.98 -13.61
N LEU A 23 -0.35 -16.76 -13.47
CA LEU A 23 0.98 -16.40 -13.97
C LEU A 23 2.10 -17.19 -13.27
N LEU A 24 2.01 -17.39 -11.96
CA LEU A 24 2.95 -18.21 -11.20
C LEU A 24 2.93 -19.67 -11.65
N SER A 25 1.75 -20.19 -11.97
CA SER A 25 1.58 -21.54 -12.52
C SER A 25 2.14 -21.67 -13.95
N LEU A 26 2.03 -20.61 -14.76
CA LEU A 26 2.52 -20.58 -16.14
C LEU A 26 4.03 -20.33 -16.24
N LEU A 27 4.58 -19.51 -15.34
CA LEU A 27 5.98 -19.07 -15.34
C LEU A 27 6.63 -19.33 -13.97
N PRO A 28 6.77 -20.60 -13.56
CA PRO A 28 7.30 -20.95 -12.24
C PRO A 28 8.74 -20.45 -12.02
N HIS A 29 9.53 -20.32 -13.09
CA HIS A 29 10.90 -19.81 -13.01
C HIS A 29 11.01 -18.31 -12.69
N HIS A 30 9.92 -17.55 -12.81
CA HIS A 30 9.88 -16.10 -12.54
C HIS A 30 9.01 -15.79 -11.32
N SER A 31 8.70 -16.78 -10.48
CA SER A 31 7.78 -16.63 -9.36
C SER A 31 8.25 -15.56 -8.36
N SER A 32 9.53 -15.61 -7.99
CA SER A 32 10.16 -14.64 -7.09
C SER A 32 10.09 -13.22 -7.65
N ASP A 33 10.43 -13.03 -8.93
CA ASP A 33 10.40 -11.71 -9.58
C ASP A 33 8.98 -11.16 -9.74
N LEU A 34 8.00 -12.04 -9.97
CA LEU A 34 6.60 -11.64 -10.13
C LEU A 34 5.97 -11.24 -8.80
N LEU A 35 6.26 -11.97 -7.73
CA LEU A 35 5.81 -11.62 -6.40
C LEU A 35 6.39 -10.26 -5.99
N SER A 36 7.70 -10.06 -6.17
CA SER A 36 8.40 -8.83 -5.74
C SER A 36 7.96 -7.56 -6.48
N GLN A 37 7.43 -7.70 -7.69
CA GLN A 37 7.02 -6.57 -8.52
C GLN A 37 5.52 -6.29 -8.51
N VAL A 38 4.69 -7.23 -8.04
CA VAL A 38 3.24 -7.12 -8.12
C VAL A 38 2.63 -7.04 -6.73
N ASP A 39 2.28 -5.82 -6.33
CA ASP A 39 1.57 -5.59 -5.07
C ASP A 39 0.20 -6.26 -5.11
N GLN A 40 -0.14 -6.91 -4.01
CA GLN A 40 -1.45 -7.52 -3.77
C GLN A 40 -2.16 -6.78 -2.63
N PRO A 41 -3.51 -6.74 -2.62
CA PRO A 41 -4.26 -6.22 -1.49
C PRO A 41 -3.82 -6.89 -0.19
N LEU A 42 -3.60 -6.09 0.85
CA LEU A 42 -3.05 -6.59 2.11
C LEU A 42 -4.10 -7.45 2.82
N GLN A 43 -3.67 -8.58 3.37
CA GLN A 43 -4.51 -9.45 4.19
C GLN A 43 -4.20 -9.21 5.68
N VAL A 44 -5.14 -9.56 6.55
CA VAL A 44 -5.01 -9.38 8.00
C VAL A 44 -4.94 -10.76 8.65
N LEU A 45 -3.98 -10.95 9.54
CA LEU A 45 -3.90 -12.11 10.44
C LEU A 45 -3.81 -11.63 11.88
N CYS A 46 -4.22 -12.47 12.83
CA CYS A 46 -4.12 -12.17 14.26
C CYS A 46 -2.98 -12.99 14.88
N ASP A 47 -2.10 -12.31 15.60
CA ASP A 47 -1.09 -12.93 16.45
C ASP A 47 -1.76 -13.48 17.70
N VAL A 48 -1.84 -14.80 17.81
CA VAL A 48 -2.49 -15.51 18.93
C VAL A 48 -1.80 -15.23 20.27
N ASP A 49 -0.49 -14.94 20.27
CA ASP A 49 0.26 -14.71 21.51
C ASP A 49 -0.01 -13.32 22.11
N ASN A 50 -0.29 -12.33 21.26
CA ASN A 50 -0.46 -10.93 21.66
C ASN A 50 -1.89 -10.41 21.49
N GLU A 51 -2.78 -11.20 20.88
CA GLU A 51 -4.13 -10.81 20.46
C GLU A 51 -4.15 -9.53 19.60
N LYS A 52 -3.12 -9.35 18.76
CA LYS A 52 -2.96 -8.17 17.90
C LYS A 52 -3.00 -8.56 16.44
N GLU A 53 -3.74 -7.79 15.66
CA GLU A 53 -3.79 -7.92 14.21
C GLU A 53 -2.50 -7.40 13.55
N PHE A 54 -2.10 -8.02 12.45
CA PHE A 54 -0.97 -7.60 11.62
C PHE A 54 -1.25 -7.86 10.14
N LEU A 55 -0.51 -7.15 9.28
CA LEU A 55 -0.69 -7.18 7.84
C LEU A 55 0.24 -8.18 7.17
N LEU A 56 -0.30 -8.95 6.24
CA LEU A 56 0.42 -9.92 5.44
C LEU A 56 0.88 -9.29 4.13
N CYS A 57 2.16 -9.45 3.83
CA CYS A 57 2.76 -9.14 2.54
C CYS A 57 3.82 -10.18 2.19
N GLU A 58 4.48 -10.02 1.05
CA GLU A 58 5.60 -10.89 0.69
C GLU A 58 6.81 -10.71 1.61
N TYR A 59 7.02 -9.51 2.14
CA TYR A 59 8.22 -9.16 2.92
C TYR A 59 8.24 -9.78 4.32
N ASN A 60 7.10 -10.24 4.83
CA ASN A 60 7.04 -11.00 6.08
C ASN A 60 6.66 -12.46 5.86
N ARG A 61 6.67 -12.94 4.60
CA ARG A 61 6.34 -14.32 4.25
C ARG A 61 7.61 -15.16 4.13
N ASP A 62 7.56 -16.36 4.67
CA ASP A 62 8.47 -17.44 4.32
C ASP A 62 7.69 -18.73 4.10
N ALA A 63 7.91 -19.39 2.97
CA ALA A 63 7.07 -20.47 2.45
C ALA A 63 5.56 -20.11 2.50
N ASP A 64 4.79 -20.72 3.40
CA ASP A 64 3.36 -20.45 3.62
C ASP A 64 3.07 -19.85 5.00
N SER A 65 4.12 -19.37 5.67
CA SER A 65 4.07 -18.79 7.00
C SER A 65 4.39 -17.30 6.98
N TYR A 66 3.80 -16.55 7.91
CA TYR A 66 3.99 -15.11 8.01
C TYR A 66 4.49 -14.70 9.39
N ARG A 67 5.53 -13.86 9.43
CA ARG A 67 6.11 -13.34 10.67
C ARG A 67 5.24 -12.23 11.25
N SER A 68 4.84 -12.37 12.51
CA SER A 68 4.18 -11.32 13.27
C SER A 68 5.18 -10.25 13.71
N PRO A 69 4.88 -8.95 13.54
CA PRO A 69 5.74 -7.87 14.04
C PRO A 69 5.70 -7.77 15.57
N TRP A 70 4.72 -8.39 16.23
CA TRP A 70 4.53 -8.31 17.69
C TRP A 70 5.33 -9.41 18.41
N SER A 71 5.05 -10.68 18.11
CA SER A 71 5.74 -11.83 18.73
C SER A 71 7.08 -12.17 18.09
N ASN A 72 7.36 -11.67 16.89
CA ASN A 72 8.48 -12.10 16.03
C ASN A 72 8.42 -13.59 15.63
N LYS A 73 7.24 -14.22 15.68
CA LYS A 73 7.04 -15.62 15.33
C LYS A 73 6.30 -15.77 14.01
N TYR A 74 6.54 -16.88 13.35
CA TYR A 74 5.86 -17.27 12.12
C TYR A 74 4.52 -17.96 12.41
N HIS A 75 3.52 -17.66 11.59
CA HIS A 75 2.19 -18.27 11.62
C HIS A 75 1.81 -18.77 10.23
N PRO A 76 1.61 -20.10 10.03
CA PRO A 76 1.88 -21.20 10.97
C PRO A 76 3.35 -21.26 11.46
N PRO A 77 3.63 -21.94 12.59
CA PRO A 77 4.99 -22.04 13.13
C PRO A 77 5.99 -22.58 12.11
N LEU A 78 7.14 -21.92 12.02
CA LEU A 78 8.26 -22.28 11.16
C LEU A 78 9.55 -22.08 11.95
N ASP A 79 10.44 -23.08 11.95
CA ASP A 79 11.66 -23.08 12.76
C ASP A 79 12.83 -22.35 12.09
N ASP A 80 12.88 -22.32 10.75
CA ASP A 80 14.02 -21.81 9.96
C ASP A 80 13.73 -20.49 9.21
N GLY A 81 12.71 -19.74 9.63
CA GLY A 81 12.34 -18.49 8.97
C GLY A 81 13.33 -17.34 9.22
N PRO A 82 13.59 -16.47 8.24
CA PRO A 82 14.50 -15.34 8.41
C PRO A 82 13.98 -14.36 9.47
N ILE A 83 14.84 -14.03 10.43
CA ILE A 83 14.55 -13.04 11.49
C ILE A 83 15.58 -11.92 11.46
N PRO A 84 15.17 -10.67 11.73
CA PRO A 84 16.11 -9.56 11.80
C PRO A 84 17.06 -9.73 12.99
N SER A 85 18.25 -9.14 12.88
CA SER A 85 19.22 -9.06 13.98
C SER A 85 18.63 -8.37 15.22
N PRO A 86 19.18 -8.61 16.42
CA PRO A 86 18.65 -8.02 17.66
C PRO A 86 18.64 -6.48 17.68
N GLU A 87 19.54 -5.84 16.92
CA GLU A 87 19.60 -4.39 16.81
C GLU A 87 18.49 -3.87 15.89
N LEU A 88 18.35 -4.47 14.70
CA LEU A 88 17.30 -4.10 13.75
C LEU A 88 15.90 -4.43 14.30
N ARG A 89 15.75 -5.52 15.06
CA ARG A 89 14.51 -5.88 15.73
C ARG A 89 14.07 -4.83 16.76
N LYS A 90 15.00 -4.19 17.47
CA LYS A 90 14.64 -3.09 18.40
C LYS A 90 14.07 -1.90 17.62
N LEU A 91 14.70 -1.56 16.50
CA LEU A 91 14.22 -0.50 15.62
C LEU A 91 12.86 -0.86 14.99
N GLU A 92 12.64 -2.12 14.62
CA GLU A 92 11.37 -2.62 14.09
C GLU A 92 10.23 -2.50 15.12
N ILE A 93 10.51 -2.81 16.40
CA ILE A 93 9.53 -2.65 17.49
C ILE A 93 9.20 -1.17 17.69
N GLU A 94 10.21 -0.30 17.78
CA GLU A 94 10.02 1.15 17.93
C GLU A 94 9.24 1.73 16.73
N ALA A 95 9.55 1.29 15.52
CA ALA A 95 8.84 1.69 14.31
C ALA A 95 7.38 1.24 14.34
N ASN A 96 7.07 0.02 14.77
CA ASN A 96 5.67 -0.43 14.92
C ASN A 96 4.92 0.39 15.98
N GLU A 97 5.57 0.76 17.09
CA GLU A 97 4.95 1.59 18.13
C GLU A 97 4.65 3.00 17.63
N VAL A 98 5.62 3.67 17.00
CA VAL A 98 5.45 5.01 16.45
C VAL A 98 4.45 5.00 15.28
N PHE A 99 4.56 4.03 14.39
CA PHE A 99 3.71 3.94 13.20
C PHE A 99 2.28 3.49 13.53
N ALA A 100 2.03 2.83 14.66
CA ALA A 100 0.68 2.63 15.17
C ALA A 100 0.02 3.94 15.67
N ILE A 101 0.83 4.94 16.03
CA ILE A 101 0.38 6.28 16.41
C ILE A 101 0.32 7.21 15.20
N TYR A 102 1.13 6.97 14.16
CA TYR A 102 1.21 7.81 12.95
C TYR A 102 -0.17 8.06 12.27
N PRO A 103 -1.05 7.05 12.08
CA PRO A 103 -2.44 7.26 11.62
C PRO A 103 -3.28 8.16 12.54
N LYS A 104 -2.89 8.34 13.82
CA LYS A 104 -3.61 9.12 14.82
C LYS A 104 -3.08 10.55 14.98
N LEU A 105 -1.83 10.86 14.60
CA LEU A 105 -1.18 12.15 14.91
C LEU A 105 -1.18 13.19 13.80
N THR A 106 -1.32 12.81 12.53
CA THR A 106 -1.38 13.79 11.45
C THR A 106 -2.59 14.71 11.69
N HIS A 107 -2.38 16.02 11.83
CA HIS A 107 -3.36 17.00 12.33
C HIS A 107 -4.70 17.06 11.51
N GLN A 108 -4.74 16.45 10.33
CA GLN A 108 -5.94 16.25 9.51
C GLN A 108 -6.68 14.93 9.82
N TRP A 109 -5.99 13.91 10.34
CA TRP A 109 -6.49 12.55 10.59
C TRP A 109 -7.34 12.42 11.86
N LEU A 110 -6.97 13.11 12.95
CA LEU A 110 -7.71 13.16 14.23
C LEU A 110 -9.19 13.54 14.10
N ARG A 111 -9.59 14.16 12.98
CA ARG A 111 -10.96 14.61 12.72
C ARG A 111 -11.76 13.74 11.74
N TYR A 112 -11.12 12.82 11.02
CA TYR A 112 -11.77 12.09 9.92
C TYR A 112 -11.58 10.56 9.91
N TYR A 113 -10.62 10.01 10.67
CA TYR A 113 -10.20 8.61 10.57
C TYR A 113 -10.06 7.98 11.98
N GLU A 114 -11.16 7.48 12.55
CA GLU A 114 -11.07 6.31 13.43
C GLU A 114 -10.74 5.09 12.52
N GLY A 115 -9.92 4.16 13.02
CA GLY A 115 -9.69 2.84 12.40
C GLY A 115 -8.50 2.71 11.44
N GLY A 116 -8.01 1.48 11.29
CA GLY A 116 -6.88 1.08 10.42
C GLY A 116 -5.87 0.18 11.15
N ILE A 117 -5.29 -0.77 10.42
CA ILE A 117 -4.21 -1.65 10.90
C ILE A 117 -2.91 -1.19 10.23
N SER A 118 -1.82 -1.22 10.97
CA SER A 118 -0.48 -0.94 10.46
C SER A 118 0.49 -2.02 10.88
N SER A 119 1.50 -2.29 10.07
CA SER A 119 2.58 -3.22 10.42
C SER A 119 3.88 -2.76 9.76
N VAL A 120 4.99 -2.90 10.48
CA VAL A 120 6.32 -2.58 9.99
C VAL A 120 7.19 -3.83 10.07
N TYR A 121 7.89 -4.12 8.97
CA TYR A 121 8.85 -5.21 8.88
C TYR A 121 10.21 -4.68 8.45
N MET A 122 11.28 -5.12 9.08
CA MET A 122 12.65 -4.75 8.72
C MET A 122 13.51 -6.00 8.52
N TRP A 123 14.46 -5.91 7.59
CA TRP A 123 15.46 -6.95 7.32
C TRP A 123 16.77 -6.31 6.83
N GLU A 124 17.88 -7.01 7.02
CA GLU A 124 19.19 -6.57 6.52
C GLU A 124 19.25 -6.59 4.99
N ASP A 125 19.92 -5.59 4.42
CA ASP A 125 20.30 -5.60 3.00
C ASP A 125 21.70 -6.21 2.84
N GLU A 126 22.01 -6.75 1.65
CA GLU A 126 23.31 -7.36 1.36
C GLU A 126 24.48 -6.35 1.37
N ASN A 127 24.19 -5.05 1.30
CA ASN A 127 25.18 -3.97 1.17
C ASN A 127 25.46 -3.20 2.48
N ASP A 128 25.47 -3.89 3.63
CA ASP A 128 25.63 -3.28 4.97
C ASP A 128 24.56 -2.20 5.30
N GLY A 129 23.42 -2.27 4.61
CA GLY A 129 22.23 -1.44 4.84
C GLY A 129 21.08 -2.24 5.46
N PHE A 130 19.89 -1.66 5.45
CA PHE A 130 18.66 -2.38 5.82
C PHE A 130 17.48 -1.89 5.00
N VAL A 131 16.45 -2.71 4.92
CA VAL A 131 15.19 -2.36 4.26
C VAL A 131 14.08 -2.38 5.31
N ALA A 132 13.19 -1.40 5.21
CA ALA A 132 12.01 -1.28 6.05
C ALA A 132 10.74 -1.21 5.19
N CYS A 133 9.80 -2.11 5.44
CA CYS A 133 8.49 -2.14 4.81
C CYS A 133 7.43 -1.68 5.80
N PHE A 134 6.76 -0.57 5.49
CA PHE A 134 5.65 -0.04 6.26
C PHE A 134 4.34 -0.30 5.51
N LEU A 135 3.39 -0.89 6.21
CA LEU A 135 2.10 -1.28 5.66
C LEU A 135 0.98 -0.55 6.41
N ILE A 136 0.00 -0.05 5.66
CA ILE A 136 -1.23 0.50 6.19
C ILE A 136 -2.39 -0.13 5.45
N LYS A 137 -3.34 -0.70 6.19
CA LYS A 137 -4.62 -1.14 5.64
C LYS A 137 -5.75 -0.43 6.35
N LYS A 138 -6.65 0.15 5.56
CA LYS A 138 -7.92 0.66 6.04
C LYS A 138 -9.08 0.05 5.26
N ASP A 139 -10.00 -0.56 6.00
CA ASP A 139 -11.27 -1.04 5.47
C ASP A 139 -12.37 -0.02 5.81
N GLY A 140 -13.04 0.49 4.78
CA GLY A 140 -14.19 1.39 4.85
C GLY A 140 -15.51 0.72 4.50
N SER A 141 -15.56 -0.61 4.46
CA SER A 141 -16.77 -1.41 4.18
C SER A 141 -17.70 -1.54 5.39
N LYS A 142 -18.90 -2.12 5.16
CA LYS A 142 -20.00 -2.25 6.13
C LYS A 142 -19.64 -2.92 7.47
N THR A 143 -18.54 -3.67 7.53
CA THR A 143 -18.07 -4.40 8.72
C THR A 143 -17.05 -3.63 9.57
N ALA A 144 -16.58 -2.47 9.11
CA ALA A 144 -15.60 -1.60 9.80
C ALA A 144 -16.17 -0.20 10.09
N ASP A 145 -15.42 0.89 9.85
CA ASP A 145 -15.62 2.31 10.30
C ASP A 145 -16.92 3.04 9.85
N GLY A 146 -17.97 2.29 9.52
CA GLY A 146 -19.31 2.79 9.25
C GLY A 146 -19.54 3.19 7.80
N LYS A 147 -20.73 2.89 7.29
CA LYS A 147 -21.16 3.26 5.93
C LYS A 147 -21.17 4.79 5.79
N ARG A 148 -20.26 5.35 4.99
CA ARG A 148 -20.28 6.77 4.62
C ARG A 148 -21.04 6.97 3.31
N GLY A 149 -22.28 7.46 3.42
CA GLY A 149 -23.14 7.75 2.25
C GLY A 149 -23.52 6.51 1.45
N TYR A 150 -23.21 6.50 0.15
CA TYR A 150 -23.50 5.39 -0.78
C TYR A 150 -22.36 4.38 -0.93
N LEU A 151 -21.26 4.56 -0.18
CA LEU A 151 -20.15 3.61 -0.17
C LEU A 151 -20.63 2.28 0.40
N GLN A 152 -20.48 1.21 -0.38
CA GLN A 152 -20.80 -0.14 0.05
C GLN A 152 -19.54 -0.86 0.55
N GLU A 153 -18.47 -0.75 -0.22
CA GLU A 153 -17.15 -1.33 0.09
C GLU A 153 -16.09 -0.31 -0.27
N GLY A 154 -15.12 -0.11 0.62
CA GLY A 154 -13.96 0.75 0.38
C GLY A 154 -12.73 0.10 1.00
N SER A 155 -11.63 0.01 0.27
CA SER A 155 -10.35 -0.43 0.82
C SER A 155 -9.24 0.52 0.41
N TRP A 156 -8.36 0.81 1.35
CA TRP A 156 -7.11 1.52 1.16
C TRP A 156 -5.98 0.63 1.67
N ASP A 157 -5.05 0.30 0.79
CA ASP A 157 -3.88 -0.50 1.11
C ASP A 157 -2.65 0.30 0.66
N ALA A 158 -1.79 0.69 1.60
CA ALA A 158 -0.55 1.40 1.34
C ALA A 158 0.65 0.54 1.75
N ILE A 159 1.66 0.49 0.86
CA ILE A 159 2.89 -0.27 1.01
C ILE A 159 4.04 0.70 0.75
N HIS A 160 4.91 0.90 1.73
CA HIS A 160 6.07 1.76 1.63
C HIS A 160 7.33 0.93 1.92
N VAL A 161 8.15 0.71 0.91
CA VAL A 161 9.43 -0.01 1.03
C VAL A 161 10.53 1.02 0.98
N ILE A 162 11.34 1.12 2.04
CA ILE A 162 12.47 2.03 2.14
C ILE A 162 13.74 1.21 2.23
N GLU A 163 14.61 1.36 1.23
CA GLU A 163 15.97 0.84 1.27
C GLU A 163 16.87 1.94 1.87
N VAL A 164 17.56 1.60 2.95
CA VAL A 164 18.52 2.48 3.64
C VAL A 164 19.91 1.95 3.34
N GLY A 165 20.68 2.74 2.59
CA GLY A 165 22.07 2.44 2.29
C GLY A 165 23.00 2.58 3.51
N PRO A 166 24.28 2.18 3.38
CA PRO A 166 25.25 2.32 4.45
C PRO A 166 25.42 3.78 4.86
N MET A 167 25.77 3.97 6.13
CA MET A 167 26.00 5.30 6.69
C MET A 167 27.40 5.81 6.28
N GLU A 168 27.42 6.94 5.59
CA GLU A 168 28.63 7.64 5.16
C GLU A 168 28.65 9.04 5.80
N GLU A 169 29.65 9.35 6.62
CA GLU A 169 29.83 10.68 7.25
C GLU A 169 28.55 11.23 7.91
N GLU A 170 27.87 10.41 8.72
CA GLU A 170 26.60 10.75 9.40
C GLU A 170 25.39 10.94 8.49
N THR A 171 25.53 10.67 7.19
CA THR A 171 24.44 10.67 6.22
C THR A 171 24.11 9.27 5.75
N ALA A 172 22.86 9.05 5.35
CA ALA A 172 22.44 7.81 4.72
C ALA A 172 21.59 8.12 3.49
N ARG A 173 21.69 7.24 2.48
CA ARG A 173 20.86 7.29 1.28
C ARG A 173 19.60 6.46 1.49
N TYR A 174 18.45 7.07 1.26
CA TYR A 174 17.13 6.46 1.39
C TYR A 174 16.47 6.37 0.01
N CYS A 175 16.02 5.17 -0.36
CA CYS A 175 15.20 4.94 -1.54
C CYS A 175 13.82 4.46 -1.10
N LEU A 176 12.81 5.34 -1.17
CA LEU A 176 11.43 5.00 -0.85
C LEU A 176 10.65 4.65 -2.13
N THR A 177 10.13 3.44 -2.19
CA THR A 177 9.11 3.01 -3.16
C THR A 177 7.78 2.86 -2.45
N SER A 178 6.80 3.67 -2.84
CA SER A 178 5.45 3.66 -2.25
C SER A 178 4.40 3.26 -3.26
N SER A 179 3.54 2.34 -2.87
CA SER A 179 2.38 1.88 -3.62
C SER A 179 1.11 2.08 -2.79
N VAL A 180 0.09 2.68 -3.40
CA VAL A 180 -1.24 2.76 -2.80
C VAL A 180 -2.25 2.12 -3.74
N MET A 181 -3.02 1.17 -3.21
CA MET A 181 -4.18 0.56 -3.84
C MET A 181 -5.45 1.15 -3.22
N LEU A 182 -6.36 1.57 -4.08
CA LEU A 182 -7.66 2.10 -3.68
C LEU A 182 -8.74 1.30 -4.42
N SER A 183 -9.71 0.80 -3.67
CA SER A 183 -10.90 0.17 -4.23
C SER A 183 -12.15 0.79 -3.61
N LEU A 184 -13.09 1.20 -4.44
CA LEU A 184 -14.35 1.80 -4.03
C LEU A 184 -15.48 1.14 -4.81
N THR A 185 -16.48 0.63 -4.10
CA THR A 185 -17.74 0.18 -4.68
C THR A 185 -18.87 0.96 -4.03
N THR A 186 -19.64 1.67 -4.85
CA THR A 186 -20.86 2.34 -4.43
C THR A 186 -22.05 1.66 -5.09
N ASN A 187 -23.18 1.67 -4.40
CA ASN A 187 -24.43 1.17 -4.95
C ASN A 187 -25.56 2.10 -4.53
N HIS A 188 -26.20 2.71 -5.51
CA HIS A 188 -27.28 3.66 -5.31
C HIS A 188 -28.39 3.42 -6.33
N GLU A 189 -29.64 3.60 -5.91
CA GLU A 189 -30.81 3.27 -6.74
C GLU A 189 -30.86 4.05 -8.06
N SER A 190 -30.44 5.31 -8.07
CA SER A 190 -30.50 6.16 -9.28
C SER A 190 -29.29 6.04 -10.21
N SER A 191 -28.11 5.74 -9.69
CA SER A 191 -26.86 5.67 -10.46
C SER A 191 -26.39 4.23 -10.72
N GLY A 192 -27.07 3.25 -10.14
CA GLY A 192 -26.67 1.85 -10.17
C GLY A 192 -25.42 1.57 -9.34
N SER A 193 -24.85 0.38 -9.57
CA SER A 193 -23.59 -0.03 -8.98
C SER A 193 -22.43 0.58 -9.75
N PHE A 194 -21.51 1.23 -9.04
CA PHE A 194 -20.29 1.80 -9.59
C PHE A 194 -19.08 1.24 -8.83
N ASN A 195 -18.07 0.80 -9.57
CA ASN A 195 -16.83 0.32 -8.99
C ASN A 195 -15.65 1.06 -9.61
N LEU A 196 -14.73 1.50 -8.75
CA LEU A 196 -13.53 2.19 -9.11
C LEU A 196 -12.38 1.64 -8.28
N SER A 197 -11.46 0.95 -8.94
CA SER A 197 -10.34 0.29 -8.29
C SER A 197 -9.07 0.47 -9.10
N GLY A 198 -7.92 0.46 -8.42
CA GLY A 198 -6.61 0.49 -9.06
C GLY A 198 -5.49 0.78 -8.06
N SER A 199 -4.31 1.09 -8.59
CA SER A 199 -3.13 1.38 -7.79
C SER A 199 -2.26 2.47 -8.42
N ILE A 200 -1.48 3.15 -7.59
CA ILE A 200 -0.44 4.09 -8.01
C ILE A 200 0.84 3.76 -7.25
N ARG A 201 1.93 3.59 -7.99
CA ARG A 201 3.29 3.42 -7.45
C ARG A 201 4.14 4.64 -7.77
N ARG A 202 4.94 5.10 -6.80
CA ARG A 202 5.92 6.19 -6.94
C ARG A 202 7.20 5.86 -6.19
N GLN A 203 8.29 6.44 -6.65
CA GLN A 203 9.60 6.30 -6.01
C GLN A 203 10.17 7.69 -5.68
N MET A 204 10.90 7.80 -4.58
CA MET A 204 11.70 8.97 -4.23
C MET A 204 13.03 8.54 -3.62
N ASN A 205 14.08 9.33 -3.89
CA ASN A 205 15.41 9.13 -3.34
C ASN A 205 15.80 10.39 -2.55
N MET A 206 16.39 10.22 -1.38
CA MET A 206 16.90 11.32 -0.55
C MET A 206 18.19 10.91 0.15
N GLU A 207 19.08 11.88 0.37
CA GLU A 207 20.24 11.74 1.25
C GLU A 207 20.00 12.65 2.45
N LEU A 208 20.01 12.07 3.66
CA LEU A 208 19.63 12.76 4.89
C LEU A 208 20.64 12.44 6.00
N SER A 209 20.94 13.45 6.83
CA SER A 209 21.67 13.26 8.09
C SER A 209 20.89 12.35 9.04
N VAL A 210 21.59 11.47 9.75
CA VAL A 210 21.04 10.47 10.68
C VAL A 210 21.03 11.00 12.12
N GLU A 211 21.34 12.28 12.36
CA GLU A 211 21.35 12.89 13.71
C GLU A 211 20.04 12.70 14.48
N GLU A 212 18.89 12.80 13.81
CA GLU A 212 17.55 12.61 14.39
C GLU A 212 17.08 11.13 14.37
N GLY A 213 17.92 10.21 13.91
CA GLY A 213 17.64 8.79 13.75
C GLY A 213 16.92 8.43 12.44
N HIS A 214 17.08 7.17 12.01
CA HIS A 214 16.49 6.67 10.76
C HIS A 214 14.96 6.75 10.76
N LEU A 215 14.30 6.50 11.90
CA LEU A 215 12.84 6.45 11.98
C LEU A 215 12.19 7.82 11.70
N CYS A 216 12.81 8.92 12.15
CA CYS A 216 12.36 10.28 11.85
C CYS A 216 12.42 10.57 10.34
N ASN A 217 13.56 10.23 9.72
CA ASN A 217 13.77 10.39 8.28
C ASN A 217 12.75 9.58 7.46
N MET A 218 12.60 8.30 7.78
CA MET A 218 11.64 7.41 7.12
C MET A 218 10.20 7.92 7.26
N GLY A 219 9.81 8.35 8.47
CA GLY A 219 8.48 8.91 8.73
C GLY A 219 8.18 10.15 7.88
N ARG A 220 9.12 11.11 7.80
CA ARG A 220 8.96 12.31 6.97
C ARG A 220 8.80 11.98 5.48
N MET A 221 9.60 11.03 4.99
CA MET A 221 9.52 10.59 3.59
C MET A 221 8.18 9.95 3.26
N ILE A 222 7.67 9.10 4.15
CA ILE A 222 6.36 8.46 3.99
C ILE A 222 5.25 9.49 3.98
N GLU A 223 5.26 10.46 4.91
CA GLU A 223 4.25 11.51 4.99
C GLU A 223 4.18 12.35 3.72
N GLU A 224 5.34 12.79 3.23
CA GLU A 224 5.41 13.56 1.98
C GLU A 224 4.90 12.74 0.78
N MET A 225 5.28 11.47 0.69
CA MET A 225 4.90 10.60 -0.41
C MET A 225 3.41 10.25 -0.38
N GLU A 226 2.83 9.92 0.78
CA GLU A 226 1.40 9.69 0.93
C GLU A 226 0.58 10.93 0.53
N GLY A 227 1.01 12.13 0.93
CA GLY A 227 0.37 13.38 0.51
C GLY A 227 0.33 13.53 -1.01
N LYS A 228 1.45 13.25 -1.70
CA LYS A 228 1.53 13.28 -3.17
C LYS A 228 0.67 12.20 -3.82
N LEU A 229 0.66 10.99 -3.28
CA LEU A 229 -0.13 9.86 -3.79
C LEU A 229 -1.63 10.12 -3.65
N ARG A 230 -2.07 10.62 -2.50
CA ARG A 230 -3.47 10.99 -2.26
C ARG A 230 -3.99 12.03 -3.24
N ASN A 231 -3.22 13.09 -3.47
CA ASN A 231 -3.56 14.12 -4.46
C ASN A 231 -3.63 13.55 -5.89
N SER A 232 -2.73 12.62 -6.21
CA SER A 232 -2.70 11.97 -7.53
C SER A 232 -3.90 11.04 -7.72
N LEU A 233 -4.28 10.28 -6.68
CA LEU A 233 -5.47 9.44 -6.68
C LEU A 233 -6.71 10.29 -6.90
N ASP A 234 -6.89 11.38 -6.16
CA ASP A 234 -8.06 12.26 -6.30
C ASP A 234 -8.24 12.77 -7.74
N GLN A 235 -7.16 13.28 -8.34
CA GLN A 235 -7.16 13.79 -9.72
C GLN A 235 -7.47 12.70 -10.76
N VAL A 236 -6.93 11.49 -10.60
CA VAL A 236 -7.14 10.41 -11.57
C VAL A 236 -8.52 9.78 -11.37
N TYR A 237 -8.88 9.43 -10.14
CA TYR A 237 -10.06 8.64 -9.79
C TYR A 237 -11.36 9.43 -9.89
N PHE A 238 -11.35 10.71 -9.53
CA PHE A 238 -12.57 11.54 -9.53
C PHE A 238 -12.54 12.64 -10.59
N GLY A 239 -11.35 13.01 -11.09
CA GLY A 239 -11.18 13.94 -12.20
C GLY A 239 -11.23 13.24 -13.56
N LYS A 240 -10.16 12.52 -13.91
CA LYS A 240 -9.96 11.97 -15.28
C LYS A 240 -11.00 10.92 -15.68
N THR A 241 -11.38 10.01 -14.79
CA THR A 241 -12.41 9.00 -15.08
C THR A 241 -13.77 9.65 -15.38
N LYS A 242 -14.13 10.68 -14.60
CA LYS A 242 -15.36 11.46 -14.81
C LYS A 242 -15.33 12.18 -16.15
N GLU A 243 -14.21 12.82 -16.48
CA GLU A 243 -14.00 13.45 -17.79
C GLU A 243 -14.21 12.45 -18.92
N MET A 244 -13.57 11.27 -18.85
CA MET A 244 -13.72 10.21 -19.87
C MET A 244 -15.18 9.76 -20.05
N VAL A 245 -15.92 9.55 -18.95
CA VAL A 245 -17.34 9.18 -19.03
C VAL A 245 -18.16 10.30 -19.69
N CYS A 246 -17.90 11.56 -19.34
CA CYS A 246 -18.55 12.72 -19.96
C CYS A 246 -18.15 12.89 -21.45
N THR A 247 -16.94 12.52 -21.86
CA THR A 247 -16.54 12.55 -23.28
C THR A 247 -17.25 11.47 -24.09
N LEU A 248 -17.42 10.26 -23.54
CA LEU A 248 -18.10 9.16 -24.22
C LEU A 248 -19.60 9.45 -24.43
N ARG A 249 -20.22 10.13 -23.46
CA ARG A 249 -21.61 10.59 -23.56
C ARG A 249 -21.72 12.02 -23.02
N PRO A 250 -21.54 13.03 -23.89
CA PRO A 250 -21.68 14.42 -23.49
C PRO A 250 -23.07 14.67 -22.90
N PRO A 251 -23.17 15.40 -21.78
CA PRO A 251 -24.46 15.84 -21.27
C PRO A 251 -25.15 16.71 -22.33
N ALA A 252 -26.47 16.60 -22.41
CA ALA A 252 -27.28 17.22 -23.49
C ALA A 252 -27.06 18.74 -23.63
N GLU A 253 -26.65 19.41 -22.55
CA GLU A 253 -26.35 20.85 -22.52
C GLU A 253 -25.11 21.24 -23.36
N VAL A 254 -24.18 20.31 -23.61
CA VAL A 254 -22.95 20.57 -24.40
C VAL A 254 -23.19 20.48 -25.91
N VAL A 255 -24.32 19.89 -26.34
CA VAL A 255 -24.67 19.70 -27.76
C VAL A 255 -25.28 20.97 -28.39
N GLN A 256 -25.63 22.00 -27.61
CA GLN A 256 -26.34 23.19 -28.12
C GLN A 256 -25.46 24.34 -28.66
N THR A 257 -24.13 24.22 -28.71
CA THR A 257 -23.25 25.32 -29.15
C THR A 257 -22.61 25.12 -30.53
N LYS A 258 -23.30 24.49 -31.49
CA LYS A 258 -22.96 24.65 -32.92
C LYS A 258 -24.18 24.81 -33.84
N LEU A 259 -24.37 26.09 -34.19
CA LEU A 259 -24.99 26.72 -35.39
C LEU A 259 -26.53 26.71 -35.51
N PRO A 260 -27.08 27.81 -36.06
CA PRO A 260 -27.11 27.96 -37.51
C PRO A 260 -26.36 29.19 -38.03
N ASP A 261 -25.78 29.01 -39.22
CA ASP A 261 -25.38 30.08 -40.13
C ASP A 261 -26.60 30.93 -40.54
N SER A 262 -26.45 32.25 -40.50
CA SER A 262 -27.17 33.23 -41.31
C SER A 262 -26.37 34.52 -41.37
#